data_AF-A0A0S7ZMD5-F1
#
_entry.id   AF-A0A0S7ZMD5-F1
#
_cell.length_a   1.000
_cell.length_b   1.000
_cell.length_c   1.000
_cell.angle_alpha   90.00
_cell.angle_beta   90.00
_cell.angle_gamma   90.00
#
_symmetry.space_group_name_H-M   'P 1'
#
loop_
_entity.id
_entity.type
_entity.pdbx_description
1 polymer ?
#
loop_
_entity_poly.entity_id
_entity_poly.type
_entity_poly.pdbx_seq_one_letter_code
_entity_poly.pdbx_strand_id
1 'polypeptide(L)'
;MKYIIRIPSLFGLVVLLVGCVTPPAYKIETSAATKSASFTIIDKRAETEKLGGSRSSLITNCEYGITDLSEVEIEPPRLVVLQRRLQAEDSIAKRLSGKEIEIDSFKIIRNYQIPLRNMVLKNKTGALEKALATGCFAGPEIEGSYLVKDNPKGLPSFTILLKAKIGEHRYNVKHFETAASIDNARPTAENNVFPQILNRAIDKFIAEILNRGDV
;
A
#
# COMPACT_ATOMS: atom_id res chain seq x y z
N MET A 1 26.79 -35.32 -52.58
CA MET A 1 26.17 -35.37 -51.23
C MET A 1 25.67 -33.97 -50.89
N LYS A 2 24.35 -33.78 -50.72
CA LYS A 2 23.73 -32.48 -50.41
C LYS A 2 23.35 -32.46 -48.93
N TYR A 3 23.85 -31.49 -48.17
CA TYR A 3 23.45 -31.27 -46.78
C TYR A 3 22.18 -30.41 -46.72
N ILE A 4 21.10 -30.96 -46.18
CA ILE A 4 19.86 -30.24 -45.88
C ILE A 4 19.98 -29.75 -44.43
N ILE A 5 20.22 -28.45 -44.24
CA ILE A 5 20.18 -27.82 -42.93
C ILE A 5 18.71 -27.46 -42.66
N ARG A 6 18.05 -28.19 -41.75
CA ARG A 6 16.73 -27.80 -41.22
C ARG A 6 16.96 -26.84 -40.05
N ILE A 7 16.50 -25.60 -40.19
CA ILE A 7 16.37 -24.63 -39.09
C ILE A 7 14.88 -24.50 -38.75
N PRO A 8 14.33 -25.24 -37.76
CA PRO A 8 13.02 -24.91 -37.22
C PRO A 8 13.09 -24.88 -35.69
N SER A 9 13.72 -23.86 -35.11
CA SER A 9 13.79 -23.77 -33.64
C SER A 9 13.95 -22.36 -33.08
N LEU A 10 13.94 -21.30 -33.91
CA LEU A 10 14.14 -19.93 -33.42
C LEU A 10 12.85 -19.13 -33.16
N PHE A 11 11.68 -19.57 -33.66
CA PHE A 11 10.42 -18.83 -33.50
C PHE A 11 9.57 -19.21 -32.27
N GLY A 12 9.91 -20.31 -31.57
CA GLY A 12 9.15 -20.77 -30.40
C GLY A 12 9.54 -20.14 -29.07
N LEU A 13 10.71 -19.49 -28.98
CA LEU A 13 11.26 -18.97 -27.72
C LEU A 13 10.80 -17.54 -27.38
N VAL A 14 10.31 -16.77 -28.36
CA VAL A 14 9.97 -15.34 -28.17
C VAL A 14 8.58 -15.15 -27.54
N VAL A 15 7.67 -16.13 -27.63
CA VAL A 15 6.30 -16.03 -27.08
C VAL A 15 6.28 -16.22 -25.55
N LEU A 16 7.27 -16.87 -24.95
CA LEU A 16 7.40 -17.05 -23.50
C LEU A 16 8.02 -15.84 -22.78
N LEU A 17 8.50 -14.84 -23.52
CA LEU A 17 9.11 -13.61 -22.98
C LEU A 17 8.17 -12.40 -23.02
N VAL A 18 6.90 -12.57 -23.42
CA VAL A 18 5.86 -11.58 -23.11
C VAL A 18 5.58 -11.71 -21.62
N GLY A 19 6.49 -11.13 -20.84
CA GLY A 19 6.49 -11.14 -19.39
C GLY A 19 5.13 -10.74 -18.87
N CYS A 20 4.71 -11.43 -17.81
CA CYS A 20 3.50 -11.18 -17.07
C CYS A 20 3.61 -9.80 -16.39
N VAL A 21 3.49 -8.71 -17.17
CA VAL A 21 3.31 -7.37 -16.65
C VAL A 21 1.88 -7.36 -16.11
N THR A 22 1.76 -7.71 -14.83
CA THR A 22 0.51 -7.58 -14.11
C THR A 22 0.19 -6.08 -14.04
N PRO A 23 -0.97 -5.64 -14.53
CA PRO A 23 -1.34 -4.24 -14.42
C PRO A 23 -1.41 -3.86 -12.92
N PRO A 24 -1.08 -2.61 -12.57
CA PRO A 24 -1.14 -2.17 -11.19
C PRO A 24 -2.57 -2.32 -10.67
N ALA A 25 -2.69 -2.85 -9.46
CA ALA A 25 -3.98 -3.09 -8.83
C ALA A 25 -4.68 -1.78 -8.45
N TYR A 26 -3.91 -0.76 -8.08
CA TYR A 26 -4.42 0.52 -7.60
C TYR A 26 -3.91 1.67 -8.46
N LYS A 27 -4.85 2.39 -9.08
CA LYS A 27 -4.57 3.63 -9.78
C LYS A 27 -5.01 4.81 -8.92
N ILE A 28 -4.07 5.70 -8.64
CA ILE A 28 -4.31 6.91 -7.86
C ILE A 28 -4.29 8.09 -8.81
N GLU A 29 -5.45 8.71 -8.95
CA GLU A 29 -5.55 9.97 -9.68
C GLU A 29 -4.71 11.02 -8.96
N THR A 30 -3.67 11.49 -9.65
CA THR A 30 -2.85 12.61 -9.23
C THR A 30 -2.83 13.61 -10.36
N SER A 31 -2.96 14.90 -10.04
CA SER A 31 -2.82 15.96 -11.03
C SER A 31 -1.49 15.81 -11.76
N ALA A 32 -1.51 15.94 -13.09
CA ALA A 32 -0.28 15.96 -13.87
C ALA A 32 0.66 17.02 -13.30
N ALA A 33 1.95 16.69 -13.20
CA ALA A 33 2.95 17.65 -12.72
C ALA A 33 3.07 18.78 -13.72
N THR A 34 2.36 19.88 -13.48
CA THR A 34 2.41 21.09 -14.31
C THR A 34 3.62 21.97 -13.97
N LYS A 35 4.28 21.71 -12.83
CA LYS A 35 5.47 22.41 -12.36
C LYS A 35 6.52 21.40 -11.89
N SER A 36 7.79 21.73 -12.13
CA SER A 36 8.90 21.01 -11.51
C SER A 36 8.80 21.11 -9.99
N ALA A 37 9.18 20.06 -9.28
CA ALA A 37 9.15 20.09 -7.82
C ALA A 37 10.15 21.10 -7.27
N SER A 38 9.71 21.86 -6.28
CA SER A 38 10.50 22.89 -5.59
C SER A 38 11.40 22.31 -4.50
N PHE A 39 11.27 21.03 -4.19
CA PHE A 39 11.97 20.29 -3.14
C PHE A 39 12.39 18.92 -3.67
N THR A 40 13.30 18.25 -2.94
CA THR A 40 13.79 16.92 -3.30
C THR A 40 13.31 15.88 -2.30
N ILE A 41 12.81 14.74 -2.79
CA ILE A 41 12.52 13.56 -1.96
C ILE A 41 13.69 12.58 -2.08
N ILE A 42 14.22 12.14 -0.93
CA ILE A 42 15.26 11.13 -0.83
C ILE A 42 14.61 9.83 -0.31
N ASP A 43 14.60 8.79 -1.14
CA ASP A 43 14.07 7.48 -0.75
C ASP A 43 15.11 6.73 0.11
N LYS A 44 14.88 6.63 1.43
CA LYS A 44 15.70 5.85 2.37
C LYS A 44 15.02 4.52 2.76
N ARG A 45 13.88 4.19 2.16
CA ARG A 45 13.12 2.97 2.48
C ARG A 45 13.91 1.73 2.08
N ALA A 46 13.83 0.69 2.90
CA ALA A 46 14.42 -0.60 2.58
C ALA A 46 13.75 -1.24 1.34
N GLU A 47 14.52 -1.96 0.53
CA GLU A 47 13.99 -2.65 -0.67
C GLU A 47 12.86 -3.64 -0.34
N THR A 48 12.94 -4.30 0.81
CA THR A 48 11.87 -5.19 1.30
C THR A 48 10.53 -4.47 1.49
N GLU A 49 10.55 -3.17 1.82
CA GLU A 49 9.34 -2.35 1.94
C GLU A 49 8.74 -1.98 0.57
N LYS A 50 9.57 -1.92 -0.47
CA LYS A 50 9.16 -1.63 -1.85
C LYS A 50 8.54 -2.85 -2.51
N LEU A 51 9.05 -4.04 -2.18
CA LEU A 51 8.56 -5.33 -2.69
C LEU A 51 7.22 -5.75 -2.08
N GLY A 52 6.90 -5.29 -0.86
CA GLY A 52 5.69 -5.71 -0.16
C GLY A 52 5.64 -7.22 0.13
N GLY A 53 4.45 -7.75 0.41
CA GLY A 53 4.22 -9.18 0.57
C GLY A 53 3.25 -9.54 1.69
N SER A 54 2.79 -10.79 1.68
CA SER A 54 2.01 -11.35 2.78
C SER A 54 2.90 -11.60 3.98
N ARG A 55 2.44 -11.20 5.17
CA ARG A 55 3.19 -11.43 6.42
C ARG A 55 3.12 -12.87 6.89
N SER A 56 2.07 -13.61 6.50
CA SER A 56 1.99 -15.04 6.74
C SER A 56 1.12 -15.75 5.72
N SER A 57 1.56 -16.94 5.32
CA SER A 57 0.78 -17.87 4.50
C SER A 57 0.02 -18.92 5.33
N LEU A 58 0.27 -18.98 6.65
CA LEU A 58 -0.33 -19.96 7.53
C LEU A 58 -1.64 -19.43 8.10
N ILE A 59 -2.77 -20.02 7.73
CA ILE A 59 -4.11 -19.53 8.10
C ILE A 59 -4.35 -19.36 9.62
N THR A 60 -3.65 -20.16 10.43
CA THR A 60 -3.72 -20.12 11.90
C THR A 60 -2.85 -19.04 12.53
N ASN A 61 -1.92 -18.44 11.77
CA ASN A 61 -1.03 -17.39 12.25
C ASN A 61 -1.77 -16.06 12.42
N CYS A 62 -1.44 -15.31 13.47
CA CYS A 62 -2.08 -14.04 13.78
C CYS A 62 -1.90 -12.99 12.69
N GLU A 63 -0.94 -13.11 11.79
CA GLU A 63 -0.68 -12.16 10.69
C GLU A 63 -1.24 -12.64 9.34
N TYR A 64 -1.88 -13.81 9.27
CA TYR A 64 -2.45 -14.33 8.04
C TYR A 64 -3.42 -13.36 7.39
N GLY A 65 -3.23 -12.98 6.14
CA GLY A 65 -4.11 -12.01 5.47
C GLY A 65 -3.77 -10.55 5.77
N ILE A 66 -2.70 -10.27 6.51
CA ILE A 66 -2.07 -8.94 6.50
C ILE A 66 -1.03 -8.92 5.38
N THR A 67 -1.10 -7.90 4.54
CA THR A 67 -0.24 -7.76 3.36
C THR A 67 0.30 -6.34 3.29
N ASP A 68 1.60 -6.21 3.13
CA ASP A 68 2.23 -4.94 2.79
C ASP A 68 2.12 -4.78 1.26
N LEU A 69 1.51 -3.69 0.78
CA LEU A 69 1.39 -3.45 -0.65
C LEU A 69 2.74 -3.00 -1.24
N SER A 70 3.06 -3.58 -2.39
CA SER A 70 4.25 -3.30 -3.17
C SER A 70 4.13 -2.01 -3.99
N GLU A 71 5.26 -1.46 -4.45
CA GLU A 71 5.25 -0.34 -5.41
C GLU A 71 4.63 -0.73 -6.76
N VAL A 72 4.78 -1.98 -7.20
CA VAL A 72 4.24 -2.42 -8.51
C VAL A 72 2.72 -2.54 -8.52
N GLU A 73 2.10 -2.67 -7.34
CA GLU A 73 0.65 -2.68 -7.19
C GLU A 73 0.04 -1.27 -7.29
N ILE A 74 0.84 -0.20 -7.23
CA ILE A 74 0.36 1.18 -7.06
C ILE A 74 0.90 2.08 -8.18
N GLU A 75 -0.01 2.70 -8.93
CA GLU A 75 0.34 3.63 -10.00
C GLU A 75 -0.29 5.02 -9.80
N PRO A 76 0.50 6.11 -9.75
CA PRO A 76 1.96 6.14 -9.81
C PRO A 76 2.60 5.66 -8.49
N PRO A 77 3.93 5.40 -8.45
CA PRO A 77 4.64 4.98 -7.24
C PRO A 77 4.37 5.88 -6.04
N ARG A 78 4.38 5.34 -4.83
CA ARG A 78 3.94 6.03 -3.60
C ARG A 78 4.63 7.38 -3.39
N LEU A 79 5.94 7.45 -3.61
CA LEU A 79 6.71 8.69 -3.50
C LEU A 79 6.33 9.75 -4.53
N VAL A 80 5.94 9.33 -5.74
CA VAL A 80 5.45 10.24 -6.77
C VAL A 80 4.10 10.82 -6.35
N VAL A 81 3.23 10.01 -5.75
CA VAL A 81 1.95 10.48 -5.18
C VAL A 81 2.22 11.54 -4.10
N LEU A 82 3.11 11.23 -3.15
CA LEU A 82 3.49 12.17 -2.08
C LEU A 82 4.06 13.47 -2.65
N GLN A 83 5.02 13.38 -3.58
CA GLN A 83 5.63 14.54 -4.21
C GLN A 83 4.60 15.44 -4.89
N ARG A 84 3.73 14.85 -5.71
CA ARG A 84 2.70 15.59 -6.45
C ARG A 84 1.73 16.29 -5.50
N ARG A 85 1.35 15.63 -4.41
CA ARG A 85 0.44 16.19 -3.41
C ARG A 85 1.08 17.33 -2.62
N LEU A 86 2.31 17.17 -2.15
CA LEU A 86 3.04 18.24 -1.48
C LEU A 86 3.28 19.45 -2.40
N GLN A 87 3.55 19.20 -3.69
CA GLN A 87 3.79 20.25 -4.68
C GLN A 87 2.50 20.97 -5.13
N ALA A 88 1.35 20.32 -5.05
CA ALA A 88 0.04 20.91 -5.39
C ALA A 88 -0.43 21.94 -4.34
N GLU A 89 -0.03 21.76 -3.08
CA GLU A 89 -0.35 22.67 -2.00
C GLU A 89 0.63 23.86 -1.97
N ASP A 90 0.24 25.00 -2.53
CA ASP A 90 1.12 26.18 -2.70
C ASP A 90 1.83 26.63 -1.40
N SER A 91 1.13 26.58 -0.26
CA SER A 91 1.71 26.97 1.04
C SER A 91 2.80 26.00 1.50
N ILE A 92 2.59 24.71 1.27
CA ILE A 92 3.53 23.64 1.58
C ILE A 92 4.71 23.66 0.62
N ALA A 93 4.44 23.75 -0.68
CA ALA A 93 5.48 23.80 -1.70
C ALA A 93 6.47 24.94 -1.44
N LYS A 94 5.99 26.12 -1.06
CA LYS A 94 6.84 27.27 -0.69
C LYS A 94 7.71 26.98 0.54
N ARG A 95 7.14 26.38 1.59
CA ARG A 95 7.86 26.01 2.82
C ARG A 95 8.92 24.95 2.58
N LEU A 96 8.64 24.01 1.70
CA LEU A 96 9.56 22.93 1.34
C LEU A 96 10.61 23.35 0.31
N SER A 97 10.48 24.53 -0.31
CA SER A 97 11.36 24.95 -1.40
C SER A 97 12.85 24.87 -1.02
N GLY A 98 13.63 24.15 -1.82
CA GLY A 98 15.06 23.92 -1.62
C GLY A 98 15.39 22.90 -0.51
N LYS A 99 14.39 22.29 0.13
CA LYS A 99 14.61 21.30 1.20
C LYS A 99 14.69 19.89 0.65
N GLU A 100 15.36 19.06 1.44
CA GLU A 100 15.37 17.61 1.28
C GLU A 100 14.40 16.96 2.26
N ILE A 101 13.60 16.04 1.75
CA ILE A 101 12.65 15.24 2.52
C ILE A 101 13.13 13.80 2.44
N GLU A 102 13.71 13.30 3.52
CA GLU A 102 14.12 11.90 3.62
C GLU A 102 12.91 11.05 4.01
N ILE A 103 12.62 10.00 3.24
CA ILE A 103 11.52 9.08 3.53
C ILE A 103 12.11 7.77 4.03
N ASP A 104 12.01 7.53 5.33
CA ASP A 104 12.52 6.34 6.00
C ASP A 104 11.56 5.14 5.86
N SER A 105 10.25 5.41 5.81
CA SER A 105 9.22 4.40 5.64
C SER A 105 7.98 5.02 5.00
N PHE A 106 7.39 4.35 4.02
CA PHE A 106 6.09 4.68 3.45
C PHE A 106 5.31 3.40 3.14
N LYS A 107 4.83 2.73 4.18
CA LYS A 107 4.09 1.47 4.07
C LYS A 107 2.61 1.69 3.87
N ILE A 108 2.03 0.78 3.10
CA ILE A 108 0.60 0.62 2.98
C ILE A 108 0.30 -0.83 3.31
N ILE A 109 -0.45 -1.04 4.38
CA ILE A 109 -0.71 -2.36 4.94
C ILE A 109 -2.20 -2.62 4.80
N ARG A 110 -2.53 -3.65 4.05
CA ARG A 110 -3.88 -4.10 3.82
C ARG A 110 -4.16 -5.29 4.72
N ASN A 111 -5.27 -5.26 5.45
CA ASN A 111 -5.66 -6.35 6.33
C ASN A 111 -6.99 -6.98 5.91
N TYR A 112 -6.86 -8.23 5.45
CA TYR A 112 -7.91 -9.12 4.97
C TYR A 112 -8.20 -10.30 5.90
N GLN A 113 -7.70 -10.27 7.15
CA GLN A 113 -7.83 -11.39 8.09
C GLN A 113 -9.23 -11.96 8.21
N ILE A 114 -10.18 -11.10 8.56
CA ILE A 114 -11.56 -11.53 8.82
C ILE A 114 -12.24 -12.02 7.53
N PRO A 115 -12.20 -11.28 6.40
CA PRO A 115 -12.76 -11.78 5.15
C PRO A 115 -12.18 -13.14 4.72
N LEU A 116 -10.85 -13.30 4.75
CA LEU A 116 -10.20 -14.54 4.32
C LEU A 116 -10.55 -15.72 5.25
N ARG A 117 -10.48 -15.52 6.57
CA ARG A 117 -10.84 -16.57 7.53
C ARG A 117 -12.31 -16.95 7.42
N ASN A 118 -13.21 -15.98 7.26
CA ASN A 118 -14.64 -16.25 7.04
C ASN A 118 -14.89 -17.04 5.76
N MET A 119 -14.15 -16.78 4.67
CA MET A 119 -14.28 -17.56 3.44
C MET A 119 -13.86 -19.02 3.63
N VAL A 120 -12.86 -19.28 4.45
CA VAL A 120 -12.45 -20.66 4.77
C VAL A 120 -13.46 -21.35 5.68
N LEU A 121 -13.99 -20.64 6.69
CA LEU A 121 -15.01 -21.17 7.61
C LEU A 121 -16.31 -21.56 6.89
N LYS A 122 -16.76 -20.77 5.90
CA LYS A 122 -18.00 -21.07 5.14
C LYS A 122 -17.99 -22.42 4.42
N ASN A 123 -16.81 -22.96 4.13
CA ASN A 123 -16.64 -24.17 3.31
C ASN A 123 -16.03 -25.35 4.09
N LYS A 124 -15.83 -25.21 5.41
CA LYS A 124 -15.11 -26.19 6.23
C LYS A 124 -15.77 -26.34 7.59
N THR A 125 -16.14 -27.56 7.94
CA THR A 125 -16.63 -27.93 9.28
C THR A 125 -15.57 -28.75 10.03
N GLY A 126 -15.57 -28.71 11.36
CA GLY A 126 -14.77 -29.61 12.20
C GLY A 126 -13.44 -29.05 12.72
N ALA A 127 -12.34 -29.80 12.65
CA ALA A 127 -11.08 -29.46 13.35
C ALA A 127 -10.46 -28.13 12.85
N LEU A 128 -10.59 -27.82 11.56
CA LEU A 128 -10.10 -26.55 10.99
C LEU A 128 -10.96 -25.36 11.43
N GLU A 129 -12.28 -25.54 11.53
CA GLU A 129 -13.19 -24.52 12.07
C GLU A 129 -12.82 -24.19 13.51
N LYS A 130 -12.60 -25.21 14.35
CA LYS A 130 -12.14 -25.03 15.73
C LYS A 130 -10.77 -24.35 15.77
N ALA A 131 -9.81 -24.78 14.97
CA ALA A 131 -8.46 -24.18 14.93
C ALA A 131 -8.46 -22.72 14.45
N LEU A 132 -9.39 -22.33 13.59
CA LEU A 132 -9.57 -20.94 13.13
C LEU A 132 -10.37 -20.09 14.11
N ALA A 133 -11.34 -20.69 14.81
CA ALA A 133 -12.09 -20.06 15.90
C ALA A 133 -11.21 -19.85 17.15
N THR A 134 -10.26 -20.75 17.41
CA THR A 134 -9.23 -20.61 18.46
C THR A 134 -7.95 -19.94 17.96
N GLY A 135 -7.80 -19.77 16.66
CA GLY A 135 -6.66 -19.09 16.06
C GLY A 135 -6.68 -17.61 16.42
N CYS A 136 -5.51 -17.03 16.68
CA CYS A 136 -5.44 -15.62 17.05
C CYS A 136 -5.87 -14.70 15.90
N PHE A 137 -6.53 -13.60 16.25
CA PHE A 137 -6.64 -12.40 15.41
C PHE A 137 -5.51 -11.46 15.82
N ALA A 138 -4.83 -10.83 14.86
CA ALA A 138 -3.84 -9.83 15.22
C ALA A 138 -4.49 -8.70 16.00
N GLY A 139 -3.97 -8.42 17.19
CA GLY A 139 -4.36 -7.24 17.97
C GLY A 139 -3.51 -6.03 17.61
N PRO A 140 -3.88 -4.83 18.09
CA PRO A 140 -3.30 -3.54 17.69
C PRO A 140 -1.77 -3.42 17.85
N GLU A 141 -1.15 -4.34 18.59
CA GLU A 141 0.29 -4.52 18.68
C GLU A 141 0.96 -4.92 17.35
N ILE A 142 0.25 -5.62 16.47
CA ILE A 142 0.72 -5.97 15.14
C ILE A 142 0.41 -4.81 14.18
N GLU A 143 1.45 -4.32 13.52
CA GLU A 143 1.35 -3.20 12.59
C GLU A 143 0.33 -3.50 11.46
N GLY A 144 -0.65 -2.63 11.25
CA GLY A 144 -1.68 -2.82 10.23
C GLY A 144 -2.91 -3.62 10.67
N SER A 145 -2.89 -4.14 11.90
CA SER A 145 -4.00 -4.89 12.46
C SER A 145 -4.90 -4.08 13.38
N TYR A 146 -6.03 -4.68 13.76
CA TYR A 146 -7.11 -4.07 14.52
C TYR A 146 -7.84 -5.16 15.31
N LEU A 147 -8.53 -4.81 16.41
CA LEU A 147 -9.33 -5.79 17.14
C LEU A 147 -10.57 -6.17 16.33
N VAL A 148 -11.04 -7.42 16.44
CA VAL A 148 -12.21 -7.91 15.67
C VAL A 148 -13.44 -6.98 15.75
N LYS A 149 -13.69 -6.39 16.92
CA LYS A 149 -14.78 -5.43 17.16
C LYS A 149 -14.67 -4.13 16.36
N ASP A 150 -13.46 -3.79 15.93
CA ASP A 150 -13.15 -2.57 15.18
C ASP A 150 -13.26 -2.80 13.67
N ASN A 151 -13.58 -4.03 13.21
CA ASN A 151 -13.74 -4.34 11.78
C ASN A 151 -15.14 -3.99 11.26
N PRO A 152 -15.27 -3.09 10.29
CA PRO A 152 -16.56 -2.78 9.72
C PRO A 152 -16.83 -3.65 8.49
N LYS A 153 -17.89 -4.45 8.61
CA LYS A 153 -18.67 -5.04 7.49
C LYS A 153 -17.86 -5.80 6.41
N GLY A 154 -16.82 -6.54 6.80
CA GLY A 154 -16.22 -7.59 5.95
C GLY A 154 -15.45 -7.10 4.73
N LEU A 155 -15.03 -5.83 4.72
CA LEU A 155 -14.08 -5.28 3.76
C LEU A 155 -12.66 -5.23 4.36
N PRO A 156 -11.59 -5.13 3.55
CA PRO A 156 -10.26 -4.94 4.11
C PRO A 156 -10.15 -3.58 4.81
N SER A 157 -9.26 -3.50 5.80
CA SER A 157 -8.78 -2.21 6.30
C SER A 157 -7.44 -1.86 5.66
N PHE A 158 -7.11 -0.58 5.69
CA PHE A 158 -5.81 -0.07 5.28
C PHE A 158 -5.17 0.71 6.42
N THR A 159 -3.88 0.45 6.63
CA THR A 159 -3.02 1.26 7.48
C THR A 159 -1.91 1.85 6.64
N ILE A 160 -1.73 3.16 6.73
CA ILE A 160 -0.66 3.86 6.05
C ILE A 160 0.28 4.40 7.11
N LEU A 161 1.56 4.12 6.90
CA LEU A 161 2.63 4.58 7.77
C LEU A 161 3.60 5.38 6.93
N LEU A 162 3.80 6.64 7.31
CA LEU A 162 4.76 7.52 6.68
C LEU A 162 5.70 8.04 7.77
N LYS A 163 6.96 7.65 7.68
CA LYS A 163 8.07 8.17 8.48
C LYS A 163 8.96 9.00 7.57
N ALA A 164 9.11 10.27 7.91
CA ALA A 164 9.87 11.21 7.11
C ALA A 164 10.71 12.13 8.00
N LYS A 165 11.79 12.66 7.44
CA LYS A 165 12.64 13.67 8.05
C LYS A 165 12.80 14.87 7.12
N ILE A 166 12.66 16.07 7.67
CA ILE A 166 12.84 17.35 6.97
C ILE A 166 13.71 18.24 7.86
N GLY A 167 14.95 18.50 7.44
CA GLY A 167 15.95 19.11 8.33
C GLY A 167 16.15 18.26 9.58
N GLU A 168 16.06 18.85 10.77
CA GLU A 168 16.19 18.13 12.05
C GLU A 168 14.87 17.49 12.53
N HIS A 169 13.75 17.76 11.86
CA HIS A 169 12.44 17.31 12.31
C HIS A 169 12.06 15.94 11.76
N ARG A 170 11.53 15.09 12.64
CA ARG A 170 10.99 13.78 12.29
C ARG A 170 9.47 13.79 12.38
N TYR A 171 8.86 13.19 11.37
CA TYR A 171 7.41 13.03 11.21
C TYR A 171 7.08 11.55 11.20
N ASN A 172 6.01 11.17 11.90
CA ASN A 172 5.56 9.79 12.00
C ASN A 172 4.03 9.75 11.91
N VAL A 173 3.53 9.70 10.68
CA VAL A 173 2.12 9.70 10.39
C VAL A 173 1.65 8.26 10.30
N LYS A 174 0.73 7.90 11.20
CA LYS A 174 -0.05 6.66 11.11
C LYS A 174 -1.49 7.00 10.83
N HIS A 175 -1.99 6.57 9.67
CA HIS A 175 -3.40 6.68 9.32
C HIS A 175 -4.00 5.29 9.23
N PHE A 176 -4.96 5.00 10.10
CA PHE A 176 -5.75 3.79 10.05
C PHE A 176 -7.14 4.13 9.57
N GLU A 177 -7.59 3.46 8.52
CA GLU A 177 -8.96 3.57 8.10
C GLU A 177 -9.48 2.27 7.51
N THR A 178 -10.77 2.08 7.67
CA THR A 178 -11.47 0.91 7.19
C THR A 178 -12.18 1.25 5.88
N ALA A 179 -12.29 0.30 4.96
CA ALA A 179 -12.99 0.59 3.69
C ALA A 179 -14.46 1.00 3.88
N ALA A 180 -15.10 0.62 5.00
CA ALA A 180 -16.49 0.96 5.29
C ALA A 180 -16.69 2.26 6.09
N SER A 181 -15.63 2.96 6.50
CA SER A 181 -15.77 4.31 7.09
C SER A 181 -15.80 5.42 6.02
N ILE A 182 -15.62 5.07 4.75
CA ILE A 182 -15.70 5.96 3.60
C ILE A 182 -17.11 5.85 3.00
N ASP A 183 -18.01 6.71 3.47
CA ASP A 183 -19.44 6.80 3.11
C ASP A 183 -20.31 5.54 3.29
N ASN A 184 -21.40 5.70 4.04
CA ASN A 184 -22.40 4.68 4.35
C ASN A 184 -23.28 4.25 3.15
N ALA A 185 -22.89 4.57 1.91
CA ALA A 185 -23.73 4.42 0.72
C ALA A 185 -23.03 3.57 -0.36
N ARG A 186 -23.14 2.25 -0.22
CA ARG A 186 -22.74 1.15 -1.13
C ARG A 186 -21.32 0.62 -0.94
N PRO A 187 -21.12 -0.71 -1.02
CA PRO A 187 -19.79 -1.29 -1.13
C PRO A 187 -19.18 -0.85 -2.46
N THR A 188 -18.33 0.17 -2.43
CA THR A 188 -17.45 0.51 -3.54
C THR A 188 -16.30 -0.50 -3.60
N ALA A 189 -15.86 -0.84 -4.81
CA ALA A 189 -14.72 -1.73 -4.98
C ALA A 189 -13.48 -1.17 -4.27
N GLU A 190 -12.64 -2.06 -3.73
CA GLU A 190 -11.41 -1.71 -3.00
C GLU A 190 -10.54 -0.69 -3.76
N ASN A 191 -10.46 -0.83 -5.08
CA ASN A 191 -9.69 0.05 -5.97
C ASN A 191 -10.18 1.51 -5.98
N ASN A 192 -11.42 1.77 -5.56
CA ASN A 192 -11.98 3.13 -5.46
C ASN A 192 -11.78 3.74 -4.06
N VAL A 193 -11.72 2.89 -3.05
CA VAL A 193 -11.62 3.26 -1.63
C VAL A 193 -10.17 3.57 -1.26
N PHE A 194 -9.25 2.71 -1.70
CA PHE A 194 -7.84 2.81 -1.37
C PHE A 194 -7.23 4.19 -1.70
N PRO A 195 -7.42 4.77 -2.92
CA PRO A 195 -6.87 6.09 -3.23
C PRO A 195 -7.33 7.18 -2.26
N GLN A 196 -8.57 7.11 -1.76
CA GLN A 196 -9.12 8.09 -0.83
C GLN A 196 -8.49 7.98 0.56
N ILE A 197 -8.21 6.77 1.03
CA ILE A 197 -7.50 6.54 2.31
C ILE A 197 -6.07 7.07 2.19
N LEU A 198 -5.40 6.78 1.08
CA LEU A 198 -4.04 7.28 0.85
C LEU A 198 -3.97 8.80 0.83
N ASN A 199 -4.90 9.42 0.11
CA ASN A 199 -5.01 10.86 0.05
C ASN A 199 -5.20 11.47 1.45
N ARG A 200 -6.09 10.90 2.28
CA ARG A 200 -6.31 11.39 3.65
C ARG A 200 -5.12 11.18 4.58
N ALA A 201 -4.33 10.13 4.39
CA ALA A 201 -3.09 9.95 5.14
C ALA A 201 -2.05 11.03 4.78
N ILE A 202 -1.94 11.38 3.50
CA ILE A 202 -1.06 12.45 3.03
C ILE A 202 -1.55 13.82 3.53
N ASP A 203 -2.86 14.05 3.58
CA ASP A 203 -3.43 15.29 4.13
C ASP A 203 -3.11 15.44 5.63
N LYS A 204 -3.11 14.36 6.40
CA LYS A 204 -2.63 14.39 7.79
C LYS A 204 -1.15 14.75 7.88
N PHE A 205 -0.32 14.24 6.98
CA PHE A 205 1.10 14.59 6.94
C PHE A 205 1.31 16.08 6.61
N ILE A 206 0.59 16.59 5.62
CA ILE A 206 0.56 18.02 5.28
C ILE A 206 0.17 18.86 6.50
N ALA A 207 -0.88 18.46 7.22
CA ALA A 207 -1.30 19.15 8.44
C ALA A 207 -0.22 19.14 9.54
N GLU A 208 0.49 18.03 9.74
CA GLU A 208 1.60 17.96 10.69
C GLU A 208 2.76 18.91 10.32
N ILE A 209 3.07 19.05 9.02
CA ILE A 209 4.06 20.02 8.53
C ILE A 209 3.58 21.45 8.84
N LEU A 210 2.31 21.76 8.55
CA LEU A 210 1.75 23.09 8.76
C LEU A 210 1.80 23.50 10.24
N ASN A 211 1.37 22.59 11.13
CA ASN A 211 1.24 22.83 12.56
C ASN A 211 2.57 23.07 13.28
N ARG A 212 3.69 22.55 12.75
CA ARG A 212 5.00 22.72 13.38
C ARG A 212 5.63 24.08 13.14
N GLY A 213 5.21 24.85 12.13
CA GLY A 213 5.69 26.21 11.90
C GLY A 213 7.16 26.37 11.49
N ASP A 214 8.01 25.35 11.69
CA ASP A 214 9.46 25.38 11.53
C ASP A 214 9.96 24.90 10.14
N VAL A 215 9.02 24.64 9.22
CA VAL A 215 9.33 24.32 7.81
C VAL A 215 8.94 25.50 6.93
#